data_AF-A0A640WGJ5-F1
#
_entry.id   AF-A0A640WGJ5-F1
#
_cell.length_a   1.000
_cell.length_b   1.000
_cell.length_c   1.000
_cell.angle_alpha   90.00
_cell.angle_beta   90.00
_cell.angle_gamma   90.00
#
_symmetry.space_group_name_H-M   'P 1'
#
loop_
_entity.id
_entity.type
_entity.pdbx_description
1 polymer ?
#
loop_
_entity_poly.entity_id
_entity_poly.type
_entity_poly.pdbx_seq_one_letter_code
_entity_poly.pdbx_strand_id
1 'polypeptide(L)'
;MPLADRGGNAVVYLLGQRAPVAAIEGDAERIHGSWYIENAHSWYFFLHCSAPKLLSNLITLHPPSPLHSGNLSLFGATRNIKMPTRTRTTLFGLLLALMTSSLGPISMANAASDTQSEEPAAEAYDQDADGERRAKSAGESLIGQPGPDVTITTLDGEQIALSELYGEKPVYLKFWATWCVPCRQQMPGFQKIYETYGDDLQVIAVNTGFSDTAEAARQYREEMGLGMPITIDDGTLAEALHLRVTPQHVLIDRSGHISYVGHLDDQEFEDALQQVVQDGDSDSAAEGFDTAEVEALDVGDSVDGLTLSTLAGDVVELSADGSGKPRGIVFFAPWCEWYLEESQPETSQACRRVRETVDSLAEQDDIDWIGVSSGLWASQKDLEDYRESNNISIPLALDASGDVYRAFGVRQIPTVVLIDRNGNVAKRLGPQDTALAEATESVAAK
;
A
#
# COMPACT_ATOMS: atom_id res chain seq x y z
N MET A 1 17.36 -38.23 28.47
CA MET A 1 17.58 -39.45 27.66
C MET A 1 17.43 -40.68 28.56
N PRO A 2 16.82 -41.80 28.13
CA PRO A 2 16.18 -42.02 26.82
C PRO A 2 14.78 -42.72 26.80
N LEU A 3 14.04 -42.43 25.71
CA LEU A 3 13.18 -43.26 24.84
C LEU A 3 11.89 -43.92 25.41
N ALA A 4 10.72 -43.95 24.75
CA ALA A 4 10.41 -43.95 23.30
C ALA A 4 8.96 -43.47 22.96
N ASP A 5 8.87 -42.57 21.97
CA ASP A 5 8.11 -42.59 20.69
C ASP A 5 6.81 -43.42 20.51
N ARG A 6 5.73 -42.76 20.01
CA ARG A 6 5.07 -42.99 18.69
C ARG A 6 3.74 -42.23 18.48
N GLY A 7 3.68 -41.44 17.40
CA GLY A 7 2.57 -41.45 16.42
C GLY A 7 1.47 -40.39 16.50
N GLY A 8 1.74 -39.16 16.03
CA GLY A 8 0.70 -38.18 15.67
C GLY A 8 0.56 -38.07 14.15
N ASN A 9 -0.53 -38.60 13.57
CA ASN A 9 -0.84 -38.47 12.15
C ASN A 9 -1.33 -37.05 11.83
N ALA A 10 -0.73 -36.38 10.83
CA ALA A 10 -1.35 -35.23 10.18
C ALA A 10 -2.39 -35.73 9.17
N VAL A 11 -3.65 -35.31 9.32
CA VAL A 11 -4.75 -35.61 8.40
C VAL A 11 -5.00 -34.35 7.57
N VAL A 12 -4.76 -34.41 6.26
CA VAL A 12 -5.11 -33.35 5.32
C VAL A 12 -6.51 -33.65 4.76
N TYR A 13 -7.47 -32.76 5.00
CA TYR A 13 -8.79 -32.84 4.38
C TYR A 13 -8.78 -32.16 3.02
N LEU A 14 -8.90 -32.95 1.95
CA LEU A 14 -9.27 -32.46 0.62
C LEU A 14 -10.79 -32.61 0.45
N LEU A 15 -11.47 -31.50 0.18
CA LEU A 15 -12.88 -31.49 -0.20
C LEU A 15 -13.06 -32.26 -1.53
N GLY A 16 -13.83 -33.35 -1.47
CA GLY A 16 -14.57 -33.89 -2.61
C GLY A 16 -13.84 -34.85 -3.56
N GLN A 17 -13.61 -36.10 -3.13
CA GLN A 17 -13.98 -37.36 -3.83
C GLN A 17 -13.21 -38.55 -3.21
N ARG A 18 -13.92 -39.65 -2.93
CA ARG A 18 -13.37 -40.84 -2.24
C ARG A 18 -12.49 -41.67 -3.19
N ALA A 19 -11.18 -41.74 -2.91
CA ALA A 19 -10.32 -42.86 -3.30
C ALA A 19 -9.15 -43.01 -2.28
N PRO A 20 -8.73 -44.24 -1.94
CA PRO A 20 -7.69 -44.46 -0.91
C PRO A 20 -6.28 -44.20 -1.46
N VAL A 21 -5.48 -43.42 -0.74
CA VAL A 21 -4.06 -43.18 -1.03
C VAL A 21 -3.19 -44.21 -0.31
N ALA A 22 -2.27 -44.83 -1.03
CA ALA A 22 -1.23 -45.69 -0.47
C ALA A 22 -0.18 -44.85 0.28
N ALA A 23 0.16 -45.26 1.51
CA ALA A 23 1.14 -44.60 2.35
C ALA A 23 2.55 -44.67 1.75
N ILE A 24 3.27 -43.55 1.76
CA ILE A 24 4.72 -43.48 1.50
C ILE A 24 5.38 -43.11 2.82
N GLU A 25 6.19 -44.01 3.39
CA GLU A 25 7.06 -43.74 4.54
C GLU A 25 8.39 -43.14 4.04
N GLY A 26 8.83 -42.04 4.65
CA GLY A 26 10.14 -41.42 4.40
C GLY A 26 10.42 -40.26 5.37
N ASP A 27 11.63 -40.24 5.94
CA ASP A 27 12.05 -39.37 7.04
C ASP A 27 12.02 -37.87 6.71
N ALA A 28 11.61 -37.06 7.69
CA ALA A 28 11.42 -35.63 7.59
C ALA A 28 12.76 -34.86 7.52
N GLU A 29 13.11 -34.35 6.34
CA GLU A 29 14.01 -33.21 6.19
C GLU A 29 13.26 -32.04 5.51
N ARG A 30 13.43 -30.88 6.14
CA ARG A 30 12.88 -29.53 5.87
C ARG A 30 12.50 -29.26 4.41
N ILE A 31 11.19 -29.27 4.10
CA ILE A 31 10.64 -28.81 2.82
C ILE A 31 10.36 -27.31 2.92
N HIS A 32 11.03 -26.49 2.11
CA HIS A 32 10.62 -25.12 1.85
C HIS A 32 9.93 -25.07 0.48
N GLY A 33 8.68 -24.64 0.46
CA GLY A 33 7.93 -24.38 -0.77
C GLY A 33 7.35 -22.96 -0.73
N SER A 34 7.45 -22.24 -1.85
CA SER A 34 6.81 -20.94 -2.04
C SER A 34 5.72 -21.09 -3.08
N TRP A 35 4.58 -20.44 -2.83
CA TRP A 35 3.50 -20.32 -3.79
C TRP A 35 3.80 -19.19 -4.77
N TYR A 36 3.55 -19.42 -6.06
CA TYR A 36 3.65 -18.40 -7.09
C TYR A 36 2.33 -18.37 -7.86
N ILE A 37 1.73 -17.19 -7.99
CA ILE A 37 0.47 -16.99 -8.73
C ILE A 37 0.82 -16.32 -10.04
N GLU A 38 0.62 -17.01 -11.16
CA GLU A 38 0.87 -16.43 -12.49
C GLU A 38 -0.42 -16.11 -13.25
N ASN A 39 -1.61 -16.66 -12.86
CA ASN A 39 -2.97 -16.18 -13.18
C ASN A 39 -4.08 -17.13 -12.65
N ALA A 40 -5.33 -16.64 -12.59
CA ALA A 40 -6.50 -17.14 -11.83
C ALA A 40 -6.99 -18.59 -12.03
N HIS A 41 -6.38 -19.42 -12.90
CA HIS A 41 -6.90 -20.75 -13.22
C HIS A 41 -5.85 -21.88 -13.31
N SER A 42 -4.65 -21.71 -12.76
CA SER A 42 -3.66 -22.80 -12.73
C SER A 42 -2.75 -22.75 -11.51
N TRP A 43 -2.65 -23.86 -10.80
CA TRP A 43 -1.77 -24.03 -9.64
C TRP A 43 -0.58 -24.93 -10.03
N TYR A 44 0.64 -24.42 -9.86
CA TYR A 44 1.86 -25.22 -10.02
C TYR A 44 2.58 -25.36 -8.67
N PHE A 45 3.01 -26.57 -8.35
CA PHE A 45 3.80 -26.86 -7.15
C PHE A 45 5.22 -27.23 -7.58
N PHE A 46 6.20 -26.40 -7.23
CA PHE A 46 7.61 -26.67 -7.47
C PHE A 46 8.31 -27.07 -6.16
N LEU A 47 8.79 -28.32 -6.10
CA LEU A 47 9.70 -28.78 -5.06
C LEU A 47 11.14 -28.45 -5.46
N HIS A 48 11.79 -27.56 -4.70
CA HIS A 48 13.24 -27.41 -4.75
C HIS A 48 13.87 -28.42 -3.78
N CYS A 49 14.58 -29.40 -4.32
CA CYS A 49 15.32 -30.38 -3.53
C CYS A 49 16.82 -30.10 -3.66
N SER A 50 17.46 -29.66 -2.58
CA SER A 50 18.89 -29.38 -2.54
C SER A 50 19.71 -30.65 -2.27
N ALA A 51 19.81 -31.55 -3.25
CA ALA A 51 20.90 -32.55 -3.31
C ALA A 51 20.99 -33.18 -4.72
N PRO A 52 22.16 -33.17 -5.38
CA PRO A 52 22.33 -33.83 -6.67
C PRO A 52 22.73 -35.29 -6.45
N LYS A 53 21.80 -36.23 -6.64
CA LYS A 53 22.11 -37.61 -7.08
C LYS A 53 20.84 -38.42 -7.39
N LEU A 54 20.70 -38.75 -8.68
CA LEU A 54 20.14 -40.00 -9.22
C LEU A 54 18.79 -40.46 -8.66
N LEU A 55 17.71 -40.19 -9.40
CA LEU A 55 16.64 -41.17 -9.65
C LEU A 55 15.84 -40.76 -10.89
N SER A 56 16.13 -41.46 -11.98
CA SER A 56 15.36 -41.42 -13.22
C SER A 56 14.03 -42.14 -12.99
N ASN A 57 12.90 -41.46 -13.14
CA ASN A 57 11.63 -42.08 -13.54
C ASN A 57 10.71 -41.00 -14.14
N LEU A 58 10.52 -41.06 -15.45
CA LEU A 58 9.49 -40.30 -16.15
C LEU A 58 8.12 -40.84 -15.75
N ILE A 59 7.24 -39.98 -15.24
CA ILE A 59 5.79 -40.22 -15.23
C ILE A 59 5.22 -39.52 -16.47
N THR A 60 4.81 -40.30 -17.46
CA THR A 60 4.07 -39.84 -18.64
C THR A 60 2.57 -39.82 -18.32
N LEU A 61 2.00 -38.63 -18.18
CA LEU A 61 0.54 -38.46 -18.13
C LEU A 61 -0.01 -38.33 -19.56
N HIS A 62 -0.93 -39.23 -19.93
CA HIS A 62 -1.67 -39.16 -21.20
C HIS A 62 -2.85 -38.17 -21.08
N PRO A 63 -3.15 -37.38 -22.12
CA PRO A 63 -4.36 -36.56 -22.16
C PRO A 63 -5.61 -37.41 -22.49
N PRO A 64 -6.81 -37.08 -21.97
CA PRO A 64 -8.04 -37.75 -22.34
C PRO A 64 -8.59 -37.23 -23.69
N SER A 65 -9.08 -38.17 -24.50
CA SER A 65 -9.77 -37.92 -25.79
C SER A 65 -11.13 -37.24 -25.63
N PRO A 66 -11.62 -36.47 -26.63
CA PRO A 66 -12.87 -35.72 -26.53
C PRO A 66 -14.09 -36.52 -27.02
N LEU A 67 -15.26 -36.22 -26.47
CA LEU A 67 -16.55 -36.65 -27.00
C LEU A 67 -17.52 -35.47 -27.16
N HIS A 68 -18.15 -35.48 -28.33
CA HIS A 68 -19.36 -34.80 -28.79
C HIS A 68 -19.27 -33.46 -29.54
N SER A 69 -19.92 -33.54 -30.69
CA SER A 69 -20.03 -32.69 -31.86
C SER A 69 -21.13 -31.63 -31.74
N GLY A 70 -20.86 -30.43 -32.27
CA GLY A 70 -21.86 -29.42 -32.59
C GLY A 70 -21.33 -28.49 -33.68
N ASN A 71 -21.99 -28.49 -34.84
CA ASN A 71 -21.64 -27.71 -36.03
C ASN A 71 -21.85 -26.21 -35.83
N LEU A 72 -20.88 -25.39 -36.26
CA LEU A 72 -21.16 -24.09 -36.89
C LEU A 72 -20.05 -23.74 -37.89
N SER A 73 -20.45 -23.31 -39.07
CA SER A 73 -19.61 -23.14 -40.25
C SER A 73 -19.02 -21.74 -40.40
N LEU A 74 -17.85 -21.71 -41.05
CA LEU A 74 -17.28 -20.67 -41.95
C LEU A 74 -16.98 -19.28 -41.36
N PHE A 75 -15.69 -18.90 -41.36
CA PHE A 75 -15.11 -18.01 -42.38
C PHE A 75 -13.57 -18.08 -42.32
N GLY A 76 -12.94 -18.26 -43.47
CA GLY A 76 -11.48 -18.37 -43.58
C GLY A 76 -10.81 -17.01 -43.78
N ALA A 77 -9.56 -16.90 -43.32
CA ALA A 77 -8.54 -16.07 -43.94
C ALA A 77 -7.16 -16.57 -43.51
N THR A 78 -6.41 -17.13 -44.46
CA THR A 78 -5.02 -17.52 -44.34
C THR A 78 -4.11 -16.29 -44.40
N ARG A 79 -3.17 -16.15 -43.46
CA ARG A 79 -1.95 -15.35 -43.68
C ARG A 79 -0.73 -16.01 -43.03
N ASN A 80 0.11 -16.58 -43.89
CA ASN A 80 1.50 -16.91 -43.61
C ASN A 80 2.29 -15.63 -43.35
N ILE A 81 2.99 -15.53 -42.22
CA ILE A 81 4.01 -14.49 -42.00
C ILE A 81 5.38 -15.16 -41.95
N LYS A 82 6.21 -14.70 -42.87
CA LYS A 82 7.57 -15.13 -43.20
C LYS A 82 8.53 -14.25 -42.41
N MET A 83 9.39 -14.81 -41.56
CA MET A 83 10.47 -14.06 -40.92
C MET A 83 11.58 -13.74 -41.93
N PRO A 84 12.11 -12.51 -42.01
CA PRO A 84 13.32 -12.22 -42.75
C PRO A 84 14.55 -12.29 -41.85
N THR A 85 15.50 -13.12 -42.25
CA THR A 85 16.91 -13.04 -41.86
C THR A 85 17.55 -11.80 -42.48
N ARG A 86 18.32 -11.03 -41.70
CA ARG A 86 19.28 -10.09 -42.29
C ARG A 86 20.56 -9.99 -41.48
N THR A 87 21.57 -10.58 -42.07
CA THR A 87 23.01 -10.45 -41.82
C THR A 87 23.45 -8.98 -41.83
N ARG A 88 24.34 -8.59 -40.92
CA ARG A 88 25.33 -7.53 -41.19
C ARG A 88 26.56 -7.66 -40.28
N THR A 89 27.65 -8.04 -40.92
CA THR A 89 29.03 -8.05 -40.46
C THR A 89 29.55 -6.61 -40.29
N THR A 90 30.26 -6.31 -39.20
CA THR A 90 31.37 -5.34 -39.24
C THR A 90 32.44 -5.63 -38.17
N LEU A 91 33.69 -5.65 -38.63
CA LEU A 91 34.96 -5.75 -37.91
C LEU A 91 35.18 -4.63 -36.88
N PHE A 92 35.91 -4.93 -35.80
CA PHE A 92 37.00 -4.15 -35.15
C PHE A 92 37.40 -4.96 -33.90
N GLY A 93 38.64 -5.23 -33.48
CA GLY A 93 40.00 -4.92 -33.91
C GLY A 93 40.89 -5.47 -32.78
N LEU A 94 41.82 -6.37 -33.10
CA LEU A 94 42.76 -6.98 -32.15
C LEU A 94 43.77 -5.93 -31.65
N LEU A 95 44.00 -5.86 -30.33
CA LEU A 95 45.14 -5.13 -29.75
C LEU A 95 46.06 -6.11 -29.01
N LEU A 96 47.33 -6.05 -29.41
CA LEU A 96 48.41 -6.98 -29.19
C LEU A 96 49.07 -6.72 -27.83
N ALA A 97 49.15 -7.75 -26.97
CA ALA A 97 49.96 -7.75 -25.76
C ALA A 97 51.39 -8.18 -26.10
N LEU A 98 52.40 -7.37 -25.73
CA LEU A 98 53.81 -7.76 -25.66
C LEU A 98 54.58 -6.74 -24.80
N MET A 99 54.91 -7.11 -23.55
CA MET A 99 56.09 -6.60 -22.84
C MET A 99 56.60 -7.69 -21.90
N THR A 100 57.85 -8.09 -22.12
CA THR A 100 58.57 -9.16 -21.44
C THR A 100 59.49 -8.63 -20.33
N SER A 101 59.35 -9.22 -19.14
CA SER A 101 60.39 -9.62 -18.16
C SER A 101 61.55 -8.68 -17.76
N SER A 102 61.72 -8.42 -16.45
CA SER A 102 62.87 -8.92 -15.65
C SER A 102 62.82 -8.59 -14.13
N LEU A 103 62.84 -9.67 -13.34
CA LEU A 103 63.54 -9.98 -12.06
C LEU A 103 63.45 -9.10 -10.79
N GLY A 104 63.07 -9.78 -9.69
CA GLY A 104 63.62 -9.61 -8.34
C GLY A 104 62.75 -10.25 -7.23
N PRO A 105 63.23 -11.22 -6.43
CA PRO A 105 62.44 -11.80 -5.34
C PRO A 105 62.74 -11.09 -4.01
N ILE A 106 61.70 -10.72 -3.25
CA ILE A 106 61.80 -10.43 -1.82
C ILE A 106 60.69 -11.18 -1.11
N SER A 107 61.11 -12.15 -0.31
CA SER A 107 60.31 -12.77 0.76
C SER A 107 60.28 -11.80 1.93
N MET A 108 59.09 -11.44 2.44
CA MET A 108 58.82 -11.26 3.87
C MET A 108 57.32 -11.39 4.14
N ALA A 109 57.01 -12.26 5.09
CA ALA A 109 55.73 -12.36 5.74
C ALA A 109 55.35 -11.02 6.36
N ASN A 110 54.08 -10.63 6.21
CA ASN A 110 53.46 -9.71 7.16
C ASN A 110 52.05 -10.22 7.44
N ALA A 111 51.81 -10.57 8.70
CA ALA A 111 50.50 -10.82 9.23
C ALA A 111 49.72 -9.50 9.19
N ALA A 112 48.62 -9.48 8.42
CA ALA A 112 47.56 -8.51 8.59
C ALA A 112 46.32 -9.32 8.95
N SER A 113 45.87 -9.13 10.19
CA SER A 113 44.56 -9.57 10.64
C SER A 113 43.51 -8.85 9.79
N ASP A 114 42.86 -9.58 8.89
CA ASP A 114 41.59 -9.15 8.30
C ASP A 114 40.53 -9.18 9.41
N THR A 115 40.48 -8.09 10.17
CA THR A 115 39.26 -7.68 10.86
C THR A 115 38.49 -6.86 9.83
N GLN A 116 37.72 -7.55 9.00
CA GLN A 116 36.61 -6.91 8.30
C GLN A 116 35.63 -6.49 9.38
N SER A 117 35.63 -5.18 9.67
CA SER A 117 34.50 -4.53 10.29
C SER A 117 33.31 -4.71 9.35
N GLU A 118 32.45 -5.66 9.67
CA GLU A 118 31.10 -5.73 9.10
C GLU A 118 30.42 -4.40 9.42
N GLU A 119 30.29 -3.52 8.40
CA GLU A 119 29.24 -2.50 8.43
C GLU A 119 27.92 -3.26 8.69
N PRO A 120 27.10 -2.82 9.65
CA PRO A 120 25.80 -3.43 9.83
C PRO A 120 25.07 -3.29 8.49
N ALA A 121 24.72 -4.43 7.88
CA ALA A 121 23.85 -4.44 6.72
C ALA A 121 22.63 -3.59 7.09
N ALA A 122 22.34 -2.56 6.30
CA ALA A 122 21.12 -1.77 6.46
C ALA A 122 19.96 -2.76 6.60
N GLU A 123 19.32 -2.78 7.76
CA GLU A 123 18.16 -3.63 7.99
C GLU A 123 17.17 -3.33 6.86
N ALA A 124 16.77 -4.36 6.11
CA ALA A 124 15.81 -4.20 5.03
C ALA A 124 14.53 -3.57 5.64
N TYR A 125 14.03 -2.51 5.02
CA TYR A 125 12.84 -1.82 5.49
C TYR A 125 11.66 -2.81 5.57
N ASP A 126 11.19 -3.06 6.79
CA ASP A 126 10.04 -3.89 7.07
C ASP A 126 8.79 -3.01 7.09
N GLN A 127 8.05 -3.05 5.98
CA GLN A 127 6.85 -2.24 5.78
C GLN A 127 5.73 -2.59 6.76
N ASP A 128 5.60 -3.87 7.11
CA ASP A 128 4.55 -4.37 8.01
C ASP A 128 4.87 -3.92 9.44
N ALA A 129 6.12 -4.04 9.88
CA ALA A 129 6.55 -3.56 11.18
C ALA A 129 6.47 -2.02 11.30
N ASP A 130 6.75 -1.28 10.22
CA ASP A 130 6.54 0.18 10.21
C ASP A 130 5.07 0.56 10.28
N GLY A 131 4.21 -0.12 9.50
CA GLY A 131 2.77 0.08 9.55
C GLY A 131 2.22 -0.18 10.95
N GLU A 132 2.65 -1.26 11.60
CA GLU A 132 2.25 -1.60 12.96
C GLU A 132 2.67 -0.52 13.97
N ARG A 133 3.92 -0.03 13.91
CA ARG A 133 4.36 1.08 14.78
C ARG A 133 3.50 2.32 14.61
N ARG A 134 3.16 2.69 13.37
CA ARG A 134 2.33 3.87 13.08
C ARG A 134 0.90 3.71 13.58
N ALA A 135 0.28 2.55 13.37
CA ALA A 135 -1.03 2.25 13.92
C ALA A 135 -1.04 2.27 15.46
N LYS A 136 -0.03 1.68 16.11
CA LYS A 136 0.07 1.70 17.58
C LYS A 136 0.27 3.11 18.12
N SER A 137 1.08 3.94 17.46
CA SER A 137 1.23 5.36 17.82
C SER A 137 -0.08 6.13 17.71
N ALA A 138 -0.93 5.85 16.72
CA ALA A 138 -2.29 6.38 16.68
C ALA A 138 -3.11 5.95 17.90
N GLY A 139 -3.03 4.66 18.25
CA GLY A 139 -3.72 4.03 19.38
C GLY A 139 -3.32 4.54 20.76
N GLU A 140 -2.08 5.00 20.98
CA GLU A 140 -1.57 5.45 22.29
C GLU A 140 -2.47 6.48 22.98
N SER A 141 -3.10 7.37 22.19
CA SER A 141 -4.01 8.40 22.69
C SER A 141 -5.49 8.00 22.68
N LEU A 142 -5.85 6.96 21.91
CA LEU A 142 -7.23 6.55 21.65
C LEU A 142 -7.69 5.41 22.57
N ILE A 143 -6.80 4.49 22.93
CA ILE A 143 -7.18 3.32 23.73
C ILE A 143 -7.78 3.75 25.08
N GLY A 144 -8.96 3.24 25.38
CA GLY A 144 -9.76 3.58 26.56
C GLY A 144 -10.60 4.86 26.43
N GLN A 145 -10.50 5.60 25.32
CA GLN A 145 -11.40 6.71 25.02
C GLN A 145 -12.72 6.18 24.44
N PRO A 146 -13.84 6.91 24.59
CA PRO A 146 -15.05 6.64 23.83
C PRO A 146 -14.79 6.60 22.33
N GLY A 147 -15.57 5.82 21.59
CA GLY A 147 -15.62 5.87 20.14
C GLY A 147 -16.33 7.14 19.62
N PRO A 148 -16.19 7.45 18.32
CA PRO A 148 -16.77 8.66 17.72
C PRO A 148 -18.29 8.58 17.58
N ASP A 149 -18.98 9.69 17.84
CA ASP A 149 -20.41 9.86 17.55
C ASP A 149 -20.60 10.30 16.09
N VAL A 150 -20.42 9.35 15.16
CA VAL A 150 -20.53 9.58 13.72
C VAL A 150 -21.60 8.70 13.12
N THR A 151 -22.39 9.28 12.23
CA THR A 151 -23.28 8.52 11.33
C THR A 151 -22.59 8.30 10.00
N ILE A 152 -22.28 7.05 9.67
CA ILE A 152 -21.74 6.67 8.37
C ILE A 152 -22.83 6.29 7.40
N THR A 153 -22.60 6.55 6.11
CA THR A 153 -23.46 6.06 5.03
C THR A 153 -22.74 4.94 4.28
N THR A 154 -23.37 3.76 4.17
CA THR A 154 -22.81 2.62 3.44
C THR A 154 -22.94 2.81 1.93
N LEU A 155 -22.23 2.01 1.13
CA LEU A 155 -22.31 2.00 -0.33
C LEU A 155 -23.72 1.69 -0.87
N ASP A 156 -24.56 1.06 -0.03
CA ASP A 156 -25.95 0.71 -0.32
C ASP A 156 -26.95 1.76 0.19
N GLY A 157 -26.47 2.85 0.81
CA GLY A 157 -27.27 3.97 1.30
C GLY A 157 -27.88 3.76 2.70
N GLU A 158 -27.49 2.70 3.40
CA GLU A 158 -27.84 2.50 4.81
C GLU A 158 -27.06 3.49 5.67
N GLN A 159 -27.72 4.06 6.68
CA GLN A 159 -27.07 4.90 7.67
C GLN A 159 -26.83 4.10 8.95
N ILE A 160 -25.61 4.14 9.47
CA ILE A 160 -25.22 3.50 10.72
C ILE A 160 -24.67 4.58 11.65
N ALA A 161 -25.40 4.90 12.72
CA ALA A 161 -24.88 5.73 13.79
C ALA A 161 -24.01 4.87 14.70
N LEU A 162 -22.69 5.13 14.74
CA LEU A 162 -21.76 4.31 15.50
C LEU A 162 -22.06 4.33 17.00
N SER A 163 -22.49 5.49 17.52
CA SER A 163 -22.88 5.67 18.92
C SER A 163 -24.08 4.83 19.34
N GLU A 164 -25.02 4.54 18.42
CA GLU A 164 -26.18 3.67 18.68
C GLU A 164 -25.80 2.20 18.83
N LEU A 165 -24.58 1.81 18.44
CA LEU A 165 -24.06 0.45 18.63
C LEU A 165 -23.48 0.27 20.04
N TYR A 166 -23.08 1.35 20.70
CA TYR A 166 -22.48 1.30 22.03
C TYR A 166 -23.54 0.87 23.06
N GLY A 167 -23.21 -0.15 23.82
CA GLY A 167 -24.12 -0.88 24.72
C GLY A 167 -24.81 -2.07 24.08
N GLU A 168 -24.92 -2.12 22.74
CA GLU A 168 -25.63 -3.18 22.01
C GLU A 168 -24.66 -4.25 21.48
N LYS A 169 -23.57 -3.84 20.81
CA LYS A 169 -22.54 -4.75 20.30
C LYS A 169 -21.19 -4.03 20.13
N PRO A 170 -20.06 -4.75 20.25
CA PRO A 170 -18.76 -4.19 19.87
C PRO A 170 -18.72 -3.84 18.38
N VAL A 171 -17.77 -3.00 17.99
CA VAL A 171 -17.58 -2.53 16.62
C VAL A 171 -16.14 -2.81 16.17
N TYR A 172 -16.00 -3.38 14.98
CA TYR A 172 -14.73 -3.54 14.30
C TYR A 172 -14.73 -2.73 13.00
N LEU A 173 -13.89 -1.70 12.97
CA LEU A 173 -13.64 -0.88 11.79
C LEU A 173 -12.30 -1.31 11.17
N LYS A 174 -12.30 -1.58 9.86
CA LYS A 174 -11.06 -1.76 9.09
C LYS A 174 -10.95 -0.67 8.04
N PHE A 175 -9.98 0.23 8.20
CA PHE A 175 -9.66 1.25 7.21
C PHE A 175 -8.88 0.65 6.05
N TRP A 176 -9.29 0.93 4.81
CA TRP A 176 -8.70 0.32 3.62
C TRP A 176 -8.84 1.17 2.36
N ALA A 177 -8.26 0.71 1.25
CA ALA A 177 -8.47 1.24 -0.09
C ALA A 177 -8.39 0.11 -1.13
N THR A 178 -9.05 0.26 -2.28
CA THR A 178 -9.09 -0.76 -3.35
C THR A 178 -7.72 -1.01 -3.97
N TRP A 179 -6.85 -0.01 -3.97
CA TRP A 179 -5.49 -0.07 -4.47
C TRP A 179 -4.47 -0.56 -3.42
N CYS A 180 -4.84 -0.63 -2.14
CA CYS A 180 -3.95 -1.01 -1.04
C CYS A 180 -3.73 -2.54 -1.02
N VAL A 181 -2.57 -2.98 -1.49
CA VAL A 181 -2.19 -4.42 -1.55
C VAL A 181 -2.30 -5.14 -0.20
N PRO A 182 -1.70 -4.66 0.93
CA PRO A 182 -1.83 -5.37 2.20
C PRO A 182 -3.28 -5.43 2.68
N CYS A 183 -4.06 -4.36 2.46
CA CYS A 183 -5.48 -4.36 2.78
C CYS A 183 -6.22 -5.51 2.09
N ARG A 184 -5.98 -5.69 0.77
CA ARG A 184 -6.57 -6.75 -0.06
C ARG A 184 -6.14 -8.14 0.39
N GLN A 185 -4.87 -8.31 0.78
CA GLN A 185 -4.36 -9.59 1.28
C GLN A 185 -5.08 -10.04 2.56
N GLN A 186 -5.43 -9.08 3.43
CA GLN A 186 -6.17 -9.34 4.67
C GLN A 186 -7.71 -9.40 4.51
N MET A 187 -8.27 -9.08 3.33
CA MET A 187 -9.73 -9.08 3.14
C MET A 187 -10.41 -10.45 3.31
N PRO A 188 -9.81 -11.58 2.88
CA PRO A 188 -10.38 -12.90 3.15
C PRO A 188 -10.52 -13.20 4.65
N GLY A 189 -9.53 -12.84 5.47
CA GLY A 189 -9.61 -12.97 6.94
C GLY A 189 -10.70 -12.06 7.52
N PHE A 190 -10.78 -10.82 7.05
CA PHE A 190 -11.83 -9.88 7.44
C PHE A 190 -13.25 -10.36 7.12
N GLN A 191 -13.47 -10.90 5.91
CA GLN A 191 -14.73 -11.54 5.52
C GLN A 191 -15.05 -12.74 6.43
N LYS A 192 -14.03 -13.54 6.80
CA LYS A 192 -14.24 -14.68 7.70
C LYS A 192 -14.69 -14.25 9.10
N ILE A 193 -14.16 -13.14 9.60
CA ILE A 193 -14.59 -12.53 10.87
C ILE A 193 -16.05 -12.11 10.77
N TYR A 194 -16.45 -11.42 9.70
CA TYR A 194 -17.85 -11.04 9.47
C TYR A 194 -18.79 -12.25 9.44
N GLU A 195 -18.44 -13.32 8.73
CA GLU A 195 -19.24 -14.56 8.67
C GLU A 195 -19.36 -15.28 10.02
N THR A 196 -18.35 -15.14 10.88
CA THR A 196 -18.27 -15.87 12.16
C THR A 196 -18.92 -15.09 13.29
N TYR A 197 -18.74 -13.77 13.31
CA TYR A 197 -19.12 -12.91 14.43
C TYR A 197 -20.12 -11.80 14.07
N GLY A 198 -20.57 -11.67 12.82
CA GLY A 198 -21.42 -10.55 12.39
C GLY A 198 -22.74 -10.38 13.16
N ASP A 199 -23.24 -11.45 13.78
CA ASP A 199 -24.40 -11.39 14.68
C ASP A 199 -24.04 -10.71 16.03
N ASP A 200 -22.83 -10.98 16.55
CA ASP A 200 -22.34 -10.54 17.86
C ASP A 200 -21.44 -9.27 17.80
N LEU A 201 -20.97 -8.90 16.61
CA LEU A 201 -19.98 -7.84 16.35
C LEU A 201 -20.38 -7.04 15.10
N GLN A 202 -20.39 -5.72 15.18
CA GLN A 202 -20.56 -4.88 14.00
C GLN A 202 -19.24 -4.77 13.23
N VAL A 203 -19.12 -5.46 12.11
CA VAL A 203 -17.92 -5.41 11.25
C VAL A 203 -18.15 -4.46 10.08
N ILE A 204 -17.32 -3.43 9.92
CA ILE A 204 -17.47 -2.39 8.89
C ILE A 204 -16.14 -2.18 8.14
N ALA A 205 -16.19 -2.24 6.82
CA ALA A 205 -15.06 -1.84 5.98
C ALA A 205 -15.14 -0.34 5.69
N VAL A 206 -14.17 0.43 6.17
CA VAL A 206 -14.10 1.88 5.97
C VAL A 206 -13.11 2.18 4.85
N ASN A 207 -13.61 2.38 3.63
CA ASN A 207 -12.75 2.82 2.53
C ASN A 207 -12.36 4.28 2.78
N THR A 208 -11.07 4.59 2.73
CA THR A 208 -10.57 5.95 3.04
C THR A 208 -11.00 7.02 2.04
N GLY A 209 -11.52 6.64 0.86
CA GLY A 209 -11.88 7.58 -0.20
C GLY A 209 -10.68 8.34 -0.80
N PHE A 210 -9.44 7.98 -0.43
CA PHE A 210 -8.24 8.62 -0.95
C PHE A 210 -7.78 7.92 -2.23
N SER A 211 -7.72 8.68 -3.33
CA SER A 211 -7.48 8.17 -4.68
C SER A 211 -8.32 6.93 -4.99
N ASP A 212 -9.57 6.93 -4.54
CA ASP A 212 -10.49 5.80 -4.64
C ASP A 212 -11.91 6.31 -4.90
N THR A 213 -12.81 5.41 -5.31
CA THR A 213 -14.20 5.77 -5.63
C THR A 213 -15.18 4.77 -5.06
N ALA A 214 -16.42 5.23 -4.81
CA ALA A 214 -17.52 4.34 -4.43
C ALA A 214 -17.74 3.22 -5.45
N GLU A 215 -17.53 3.50 -6.74
CA GLU A 215 -17.68 2.51 -7.80
C GLU A 215 -16.59 1.43 -7.74
N ALA A 216 -15.33 1.83 -7.59
CA ALA A 216 -14.22 0.88 -7.41
C ALA A 216 -14.43 0.01 -6.16
N ALA A 217 -14.90 0.60 -5.06
CA ALA A 217 -15.21 -0.15 -3.84
C ALA A 217 -16.36 -1.15 -4.04
N ARG A 218 -17.43 -0.78 -4.78
CA ARG A 218 -18.52 -1.71 -5.15
C ARG A 218 -18.02 -2.85 -6.03
N GLN A 219 -17.21 -2.54 -7.04
CA GLN A 219 -16.64 -3.56 -7.93
C GLN A 219 -15.79 -4.56 -7.13
N TYR A 220 -14.93 -4.06 -6.24
CA TYR A 220 -14.09 -4.92 -5.40
C TYR A 220 -14.92 -5.78 -4.44
N ARG A 221 -15.99 -5.21 -3.85
CA ARG A 221 -16.96 -5.96 -3.03
C ARG A 221 -17.55 -7.14 -3.79
N GLU A 222 -17.98 -6.92 -5.03
CA GLU A 222 -18.56 -7.97 -5.88
C GLU A 222 -17.53 -9.03 -6.28
N GLU A 223 -16.33 -8.63 -6.69
CA GLU A 223 -15.24 -9.53 -7.08
C GLU A 223 -14.84 -10.48 -5.95
N MET A 224 -14.77 -9.96 -4.72
CA MET A 224 -14.31 -10.70 -3.55
C MET A 224 -15.45 -11.36 -2.76
N GLY A 225 -16.71 -11.08 -3.10
CA GLY A 225 -17.89 -11.59 -2.38
C GLY A 225 -17.97 -11.07 -0.93
N LEU A 226 -17.60 -9.81 -0.70
CA LEU A 226 -17.63 -9.22 0.65
C LEU A 226 -19.07 -8.93 1.08
N GLY A 227 -19.42 -9.39 2.29
CA GLY A 227 -20.80 -9.33 2.79
C GLY A 227 -21.07 -8.25 3.84
N MET A 228 -20.03 -7.65 4.41
CA MET A 228 -20.16 -6.63 5.46
C MET A 228 -20.51 -5.25 4.88
N PRO A 229 -21.08 -4.34 5.69
CA PRO A 229 -21.21 -2.94 5.32
C PRO A 229 -19.86 -2.33 4.92
N ILE A 230 -19.86 -1.61 3.80
CA ILE A 230 -18.72 -0.83 3.32
C ILE A 230 -19.17 0.62 3.23
N THR A 231 -18.35 1.54 3.75
CA THR A 231 -18.56 3.00 3.63
C THR A 231 -17.38 3.65 2.92
N ILE A 232 -17.61 4.85 2.35
CA ILE A 232 -16.54 5.74 1.90
C ILE A 232 -16.44 6.85 2.94
N ASP A 233 -15.30 6.91 3.63
CA ASP A 233 -15.00 7.97 4.57
C ASP A 233 -14.74 9.28 3.83
N ASP A 234 -15.31 10.37 4.36
CA ASP A 234 -15.09 11.73 3.90
C ASP A 234 -13.92 12.42 4.63
N GLY A 235 -13.18 11.67 5.45
CA GLY A 235 -12.06 12.12 6.27
C GLY A 235 -12.42 12.26 7.74
N THR A 236 -13.70 12.31 8.08
CA THR A 236 -14.17 12.51 9.45
C THR A 236 -13.75 11.35 10.36
N LEU A 237 -13.98 10.10 9.92
CA LEU A 237 -13.55 8.95 10.72
C LEU A 237 -12.04 8.78 10.72
N ALA A 238 -11.38 9.03 9.58
CA ALA A 238 -9.92 8.97 9.51
C ALA A 238 -9.27 9.96 10.48
N GLU A 239 -9.81 11.18 10.62
CA GLU A 239 -9.31 12.13 11.61
C GLU A 239 -9.65 11.71 13.04
N ALA A 240 -10.92 11.39 13.32
CA ALA A 240 -11.38 11.02 14.65
C ALA A 240 -10.62 9.83 15.26
N LEU A 241 -10.21 8.88 14.41
CA LEU A 241 -9.49 7.67 14.81
C LEU A 241 -8.00 7.73 14.47
N HIS A 242 -7.46 8.93 14.27
CA HIS A 242 -6.04 9.21 14.01
C HIS A 242 -5.44 8.23 12.98
N LEU A 243 -6.04 8.10 11.80
CA LEU A 243 -5.56 7.20 10.77
C LEU A 243 -4.10 7.53 10.39
N ARG A 244 -3.19 6.55 10.58
CA ARG A 244 -1.75 6.70 10.27
C ARG A 244 -1.21 5.67 9.30
N VAL A 245 -1.98 4.62 8.99
CA VAL A 245 -1.63 3.61 7.98
C VAL A 245 -2.89 2.96 7.41
N THR A 246 -2.79 2.29 6.27
CA THR A 246 -3.80 1.33 5.79
C THR A 246 -3.14 -0.02 5.47
N PRO A 247 -3.71 -1.16 5.89
CA PRO A 247 -4.90 -1.28 6.74
C PRO A 247 -4.68 -0.71 8.15
N GLN A 248 -5.73 -0.19 8.77
CA GLN A 248 -5.75 0.09 10.21
C GLN A 248 -7.01 -0.53 10.79
N HIS A 249 -6.82 -1.37 11.78
CA HIS A 249 -7.84 -2.06 12.53
C HIS A 249 -8.16 -1.25 13.78
N VAL A 250 -9.44 -1.00 14.02
CA VAL A 250 -9.93 -0.38 15.26
C VAL A 250 -11.01 -1.27 15.84
N LEU A 251 -10.82 -1.70 17.09
CA LEU A 251 -11.85 -2.37 17.87
C LEU A 251 -12.40 -1.39 18.90
N ILE A 252 -13.72 -1.29 18.94
CA ILE A 252 -14.48 -0.57 19.96
C ILE A 252 -15.25 -1.65 20.72
N ASP A 253 -15.06 -1.72 22.04
CA ASP A 253 -15.74 -2.70 22.88
C ASP A 253 -17.25 -2.44 22.97
N ARG A 254 -18.00 -3.36 23.59
CA ARG A 254 -19.45 -3.21 23.75
C ARG A 254 -19.83 -1.96 24.55
N SER A 255 -18.98 -1.48 25.45
CA SER A 255 -19.26 -0.24 26.21
C SER A 255 -19.05 1.02 25.38
N GLY A 256 -18.50 0.91 24.18
CA GLY A 256 -18.21 2.04 23.31
C GLY A 256 -16.83 2.65 23.52
N HIS A 257 -15.90 1.96 24.19
CA HIS A 257 -14.51 2.43 24.32
C HIS A 257 -13.60 1.74 23.30
N ILE A 258 -12.65 2.49 22.74
CA ILE A 258 -11.65 1.96 21.81
C ILE A 258 -10.72 1.04 22.60
N SER A 259 -10.68 -0.24 22.24
CA SER A 259 -9.91 -1.27 22.95
C SER A 259 -8.64 -1.69 22.21
N TYR A 260 -8.59 -1.49 20.89
CA TYR A 260 -7.45 -1.86 20.07
C TYR A 260 -7.30 -0.95 18.85
N VAL A 261 -6.06 -0.61 18.52
CA VAL A 261 -5.65 -0.03 17.23
C VAL A 261 -4.39 -0.76 16.75
N GLY A 262 -4.36 -1.20 15.49
CA GLY A 262 -3.23 -1.95 14.90
C GLY A 262 -3.29 -2.03 13.37
N HIS A 263 -2.25 -2.56 12.75
CA HIS A 263 -2.09 -2.72 11.30
C HIS A 263 -2.14 -4.19 10.86
N LEU A 264 -1.64 -5.09 11.69
CA LEU A 264 -1.55 -6.51 11.40
C LEU A 264 -2.83 -7.26 11.82
N ASP A 265 -3.18 -8.30 11.05
CA ASP A 265 -4.16 -9.32 11.40
C ASP A 265 -3.46 -10.55 12.00
N ASP A 266 -2.72 -10.31 13.09
CA ASP A 266 -1.90 -11.30 13.77
C ASP A 266 -2.49 -11.75 15.12
N GLN A 267 -1.82 -12.67 15.82
CA GLN A 267 -2.35 -13.22 17.08
C GLN A 267 -2.74 -12.14 18.11
N GLU A 268 -2.08 -10.98 18.13
CA GLU A 268 -2.45 -9.90 19.05
C GLU A 268 -3.82 -9.31 18.67
N PHE A 269 -4.07 -9.07 17.38
CA PHE A 269 -5.38 -8.64 16.89
C PHE A 269 -6.45 -9.69 17.19
N GLU A 270 -6.18 -10.97 16.93
CA GLU A 270 -7.11 -12.08 17.18
C GLU A 270 -7.50 -12.20 18.65
N ASP A 271 -6.54 -12.01 19.57
CA ASP A 271 -6.76 -12.05 21.01
C ASP A 271 -7.63 -10.85 21.44
N ALA A 272 -7.34 -9.65 20.94
CA ALA A 272 -8.14 -8.45 21.21
C ALA A 272 -9.57 -8.58 20.66
N LEU A 273 -9.73 -9.15 19.46
CA LEU A 273 -11.03 -9.44 18.86
C LEU A 273 -11.85 -10.42 19.71
N GLN A 274 -11.23 -11.50 20.17
CA GLN A 274 -11.90 -12.47 21.04
C GLN A 274 -12.31 -11.84 22.37
N GLN A 275 -11.46 -10.97 22.92
CA GLN A 275 -11.77 -10.27 24.16
C GLN A 275 -13.02 -9.40 23.99
N VAL A 276 -13.09 -8.53 22.97
CA VAL A 276 -14.27 -7.65 22.81
C VAL A 276 -15.56 -8.41 22.52
N VAL A 277 -15.49 -9.57 21.86
CA VAL A 277 -16.67 -10.42 21.59
C VAL A 277 -17.13 -11.16 22.86
N GLN A 278 -16.20 -11.52 23.75
CA GLN A 278 -16.50 -12.28 24.97
C GLN A 278 -16.85 -11.38 26.16
N ASP A 279 -16.39 -10.13 26.18
CA ASP A 279 -16.68 -9.17 27.25
C ASP A 279 -18.20 -8.92 27.30
N GLY A 280 -18.81 -9.36 28.41
CA GLY A 280 -20.24 -9.26 28.66
C GLY A 280 -20.69 -7.84 29.01
N ASP A 281 -22.01 -7.68 29.16
CA ASP A 281 -22.69 -6.39 29.36
C ASP A 281 -21.99 -5.48 30.37
N SER A 282 -21.67 -4.25 29.92
CA SER A 282 -21.21 -3.17 30.79
C SER A 282 -22.41 -2.36 31.28
N ASP A 283 -22.37 -1.90 32.53
CA ASP A 283 -23.48 -1.17 33.17
C ASP A 283 -23.72 0.25 32.61
N SER A 284 -22.87 0.76 31.69
CA SER A 284 -23.09 2.06 31.04
C SER A 284 -22.39 2.17 29.68
N ALA A 285 -23.17 2.38 28.61
CA ALA A 285 -22.64 2.77 27.30
C ALA A 285 -21.97 4.16 27.38
N ALA A 286 -20.84 4.32 26.72
CA ALA A 286 -20.17 5.60 26.56
C ALA A 286 -21.00 6.53 25.67
N GLU A 287 -21.02 7.82 26.01
CA GLU A 287 -21.41 8.85 25.06
C GLU A 287 -20.26 8.98 24.05
N GLY A 288 -20.56 8.80 22.77
CA GLY A 288 -19.56 9.00 21.72
C GLY A 288 -19.03 10.44 21.75
N PHE A 289 -17.79 10.64 21.32
CA PHE A 289 -17.25 12.00 21.23
C PHE A 289 -17.66 12.66 19.91
N ASP A 290 -17.95 13.96 19.98
CA ASP A 290 -18.28 14.77 18.81
C ASP A 290 -17.06 14.90 17.88
N THR A 291 -17.28 14.68 16.58
CA THR A 291 -16.25 14.83 15.56
C THR A 291 -16.47 16.15 14.83
N ALA A 292 -15.46 17.02 14.83
CA ALA A 292 -15.51 18.22 14.01
C ALA A 292 -15.47 17.85 12.53
N GLU A 293 -16.29 18.49 11.70
CA GLU A 293 -16.11 18.44 10.25
C GLU A 293 -14.79 19.14 9.88
N VAL A 294 -13.98 18.49 9.04
CA VAL A 294 -12.76 19.08 8.49
C VAL A 294 -13.15 20.06 7.38
N GLU A 295 -13.25 21.36 7.71
CA GLU A 295 -13.40 22.39 6.68
C GLU A 295 -12.08 22.53 5.89
N ALA A 296 -12.10 22.14 4.62
CA ALA A 296 -10.97 22.27 3.71
C ALA A 296 -10.91 23.67 3.08
N LEU A 297 -9.70 24.14 2.82
CA LEU A 297 -9.43 25.42 2.15
C LEU A 297 -9.92 25.41 0.69
N ASP A 298 -10.75 26.40 0.38
CA ASP A 298 -11.31 26.67 -0.93
C ASP A 298 -10.48 27.70 -1.72
N VAL A 299 -10.78 27.81 -3.03
CA VAL A 299 -10.18 28.84 -3.87
C VAL A 299 -10.58 30.23 -3.34
N GLY A 300 -9.58 31.03 -2.99
CA GLY A 300 -9.73 32.36 -2.40
C GLY A 300 -9.37 32.42 -0.92
N ASP A 301 -9.27 31.28 -0.24
CA ASP A 301 -8.92 31.25 1.18
C ASP A 301 -7.42 31.48 1.40
N SER A 302 -7.10 32.12 2.52
CA SER A 302 -5.72 32.35 2.96
C SER A 302 -5.12 31.07 3.53
N VAL A 303 -3.84 30.84 3.23
CA VAL A 303 -3.06 29.70 3.76
C VAL A 303 -2.08 30.11 4.87
N ASP A 304 -2.26 31.31 5.44
CA ASP A 304 -1.36 31.89 6.43
C ASP A 304 -1.24 31.01 7.70
N GLY A 305 -0.01 30.84 8.18
CA GLY A 305 0.30 30.08 9.39
C GLY A 305 0.44 28.58 9.18
N LEU A 306 0.25 28.08 7.95
CA LEU A 306 0.59 26.69 7.62
C LEU A 306 2.07 26.61 7.27
N THR A 307 2.80 25.76 7.99
CA THR A 307 4.24 25.54 7.79
C THR A 307 4.58 24.07 7.63
N LEU A 308 5.62 23.77 6.86
CA LEU A 308 6.21 22.44 6.77
C LEU A 308 7.73 22.49 6.89
N SER A 309 8.30 21.46 7.52
CA SER A 309 9.74 21.22 7.50
C SER A 309 10.09 20.37 6.28
N THR A 310 11.02 20.86 5.47
CA THR A 310 11.55 20.11 4.32
C THR A 310 12.51 19.01 4.79
N LEU A 311 12.85 18.08 3.89
CA LEU A 311 13.90 17.07 4.13
C LEU A 311 15.27 17.69 4.48
N ALA A 312 15.52 18.94 4.07
CA ALA A 312 16.75 19.66 4.41
C ALA A 312 16.72 20.29 5.82
N GLY A 313 15.56 20.26 6.49
CA GLY A 313 15.35 20.88 7.79
C GLY A 313 14.91 22.35 7.73
N ASP A 314 14.79 22.93 6.52
CA ASP A 314 14.26 24.27 6.34
C ASP A 314 12.75 24.30 6.61
N VAL A 315 12.29 25.29 7.37
CA VAL A 315 10.86 25.54 7.59
C VAL A 315 10.34 26.44 6.48
N VAL A 316 9.31 25.98 5.78
CA VAL A 316 8.66 26.68 4.67
C VAL A 316 7.24 27.05 5.12
N GLU A 317 6.93 28.35 5.13
CA GLU A 317 5.55 28.85 5.18
C GLU A 317 4.84 28.48 3.88
N LEU A 318 3.64 27.94 3.89
CA LEU A 318 2.94 27.57 2.66
C LEU A 318 2.30 28.76 1.96
N SER A 319 2.17 29.89 2.65
CA SER A 319 1.89 31.19 2.03
C SER A 319 3.09 31.70 1.24
N ALA A 320 2.97 32.85 0.58
CA ALA A 320 4.12 33.48 -0.05
C ALA A 320 5.14 33.89 1.04
N ASP A 321 6.34 33.34 1.00
CA ASP A 321 7.41 33.51 2.01
C ASP A 321 8.11 34.88 1.98
N GLY A 322 7.41 35.91 1.53
CA GLY A 322 7.99 37.23 1.31
C GLY A 322 8.95 37.30 0.11
N SER A 323 9.16 36.22 -0.65
CA SER A 323 9.88 36.25 -1.95
C SER A 323 9.17 37.14 -2.98
N GLY A 324 7.86 37.36 -2.79
CA GLY A 324 6.99 38.09 -3.72
C GLY A 324 6.56 37.25 -4.94
N LYS A 325 6.93 35.96 -4.98
CA LYS A 325 6.49 35.00 -5.98
C LYS A 325 5.26 34.22 -5.48
N PRO A 326 4.40 33.73 -6.40
CA PRO A 326 3.42 32.72 -6.06
C PRO A 326 4.08 31.40 -5.63
N ARG A 327 3.32 30.54 -4.94
CA ARG A 327 3.78 29.24 -4.46
C ARG A 327 3.02 28.10 -5.13
N GLY A 328 3.73 27.06 -5.54
CA GLY A 328 3.17 25.84 -6.09
C GLY A 328 3.38 24.68 -5.14
N ILE A 329 2.30 24.08 -4.64
CA ILE A 329 2.33 22.94 -3.73
C ILE A 329 1.89 21.70 -4.49
N VAL A 330 2.74 20.69 -4.54
CA VAL A 330 2.43 19.40 -5.19
C VAL A 330 2.22 18.35 -4.13
N PHE A 331 0.98 17.91 -3.94
CA PHE A 331 0.63 16.78 -3.10
C PHE A 331 0.79 15.48 -3.89
N PHE A 332 1.67 14.60 -3.45
CA PHE A 332 2.02 13.38 -4.18
C PHE A 332 2.34 12.20 -3.24
N ALA A 333 2.42 11.00 -3.81
CA ALA A 333 3.06 9.88 -3.13
C ALA A 333 4.29 9.41 -3.91
N PRO A 334 5.42 9.13 -3.23
CA PRO A 334 6.68 8.72 -3.88
C PRO A 334 6.53 7.41 -4.66
N TRP A 335 5.57 6.58 -4.27
CA TRP A 335 5.27 5.30 -4.88
C TRP A 335 4.21 5.34 -5.98
N CYS A 336 3.56 6.50 -6.19
CA CYS A 336 2.39 6.62 -7.06
C CYS A 336 2.62 6.12 -8.49
N GLU A 337 3.78 6.38 -9.09
CA GLU A 337 4.04 6.02 -10.48
C GLU A 337 4.13 4.51 -10.69
N TRP A 338 4.77 3.78 -9.78
CA TRP A 338 5.02 2.34 -9.98
C TRP A 338 3.98 1.47 -9.27
N TYR A 339 3.56 1.84 -8.06
CA TYR A 339 2.65 1.02 -7.25
C TYR A 339 1.24 0.99 -7.85
N LEU A 340 0.82 2.09 -8.47
CA LEU A 340 -0.49 2.21 -9.09
C LEU A 340 -0.49 1.84 -10.58
N GLU A 341 0.65 1.44 -11.18
CA GLU A 341 0.75 1.21 -12.62
C GLU A 341 -0.26 0.17 -13.12
N GLU A 342 -0.46 -0.90 -12.35
CA GLU A 342 -1.39 -1.97 -12.71
C GLU A 342 -2.83 -1.70 -12.23
N SER A 343 -2.98 -1.17 -11.01
CA SER A 343 -4.29 -1.01 -10.37
C SER A 343 -5.02 0.27 -10.75
N GLN A 344 -4.28 1.35 -11.03
CA GLN A 344 -4.81 2.66 -11.43
C GLN A 344 -3.87 3.35 -12.45
N PRO A 345 -3.81 2.86 -13.70
CA PRO A 345 -2.85 3.34 -14.70
C PRO A 345 -3.00 4.83 -15.04
N GLU A 346 -4.22 5.37 -14.99
CA GLU A 346 -4.47 6.80 -15.24
C GLU A 346 -3.85 7.68 -14.15
N THR A 347 -4.03 7.29 -12.87
CA THR A 347 -3.42 7.97 -11.72
C THR A 347 -1.89 7.89 -11.75
N SER A 348 -1.34 6.71 -12.04
CA SER A 348 0.11 6.51 -12.22
C SER A 348 0.69 7.44 -13.30
N GLN A 349 0.02 7.53 -14.46
CA GLN A 349 0.42 8.43 -15.55
C GLN A 349 0.30 9.90 -15.16
N ALA A 350 -0.74 10.28 -14.41
CA ALA A 350 -0.90 11.64 -13.90
C ALA A 350 0.25 12.02 -12.96
N CYS A 351 0.66 11.13 -12.04
CA CYS A 351 1.80 11.35 -11.16
C CYS A 351 3.09 11.63 -11.94
N ARG A 352 3.38 10.82 -12.96
CA ARG A 352 4.53 11.05 -13.85
C ARG A 352 4.45 12.40 -14.57
N ARG A 353 3.30 12.69 -15.18
CA ARG A 353 3.07 13.94 -15.93
C ARG A 353 3.27 15.16 -15.04
N VAL A 354 2.67 15.16 -13.84
CA VAL A 354 2.78 16.30 -12.91
C VAL A 354 4.22 16.48 -12.45
N ARG A 355 4.93 15.41 -12.06
CA ARG A 355 6.35 15.51 -11.68
C ARG A 355 7.18 16.14 -12.81
N GLU A 356 7.12 15.58 -14.01
CA GLU A 356 7.92 16.07 -15.16
C GLU A 356 7.56 17.52 -15.54
N THR A 357 6.29 17.90 -15.43
CA THR A 357 5.85 19.27 -15.70
C THR A 357 6.38 20.24 -14.64
N VAL A 358 6.28 19.87 -13.36
CA VAL A 358 6.76 20.70 -12.25
C VAL A 358 8.27 20.85 -12.29
N ASP A 359 9.02 19.78 -12.59
CA ASP A 359 10.48 19.83 -12.76
C ASP A 359 10.86 20.86 -13.85
N SER A 360 10.14 20.88 -14.98
CA SER A 360 10.36 21.85 -16.06
C SER A 360 9.94 23.28 -15.68
N LEU A 361 8.89 23.46 -14.88
CA LEU A 361 8.43 24.78 -14.44
C LEU A 361 9.33 25.37 -13.36
N ALA A 362 9.91 24.54 -12.49
CA ALA A 362 10.82 24.96 -11.44
C ALA A 362 12.11 25.60 -11.98
N GLU A 363 12.53 25.26 -13.21
CA GLU A 363 13.68 25.89 -13.88
C GLU A 363 13.45 27.37 -14.28
N GLN A 364 12.18 27.81 -14.35
CA GLN A 364 11.83 29.16 -14.81
C GLN A 364 11.89 30.21 -13.71
N ASP A 365 11.95 29.80 -12.43
CA ASP A 365 12.05 30.66 -11.25
C ASP A 365 10.86 31.63 -11.05
N ASP A 366 9.73 31.40 -11.73
CA ASP A 366 8.51 32.24 -11.65
C ASP A 366 7.59 31.86 -10.47
N ILE A 367 7.67 30.62 -9.98
CA ILE A 367 6.91 30.08 -8.85
C ILE A 367 7.86 29.35 -7.91
N ASP A 368 7.67 29.54 -6.60
CA ASP A 368 8.38 28.78 -5.57
C ASP A 368 7.65 27.44 -5.30
N TRP A 369 8.26 26.34 -5.74
CA TRP A 369 7.65 25.00 -5.67
C TRP A 369 8.04 24.25 -4.39
N ILE A 370 7.11 23.44 -3.88
CA ILE A 370 7.35 22.45 -2.84
C ILE A 370 6.53 21.18 -3.11
N GLY A 371 7.16 20.01 -2.98
CA GLY A 371 6.47 18.73 -2.97
C GLY A 371 6.14 18.30 -1.54
N VAL A 372 4.90 17.87 -1.31
CA VAL A 372 4.40 17.43 0.00
C VAL A 372 3.86 16.01 -0.13
N SER A 373 4.33 15.11 0.71
CA SER A 373 3.81 13.74 0.78
C SER A 373 3.23 13.43 2.15
N SER A 374 2.17 12.62 2.18
CA SER A 374 1.47 12.27 3.41
C SER A 374 2.22 11.21 4.21
N GLY A 375 2.35 11.43 5.53
CA GLY A 375 2.85 10.43 6.48
C GLY A 375 1.96 9.19 6.62
N LEU A 376 0.74 9.22 6.08
CA LEU A 376 -0.17 8.08 6.08
C LEU A 376 0.35 6.90 5.24
N TRP A 377 1.08 7.17 4.16
CA TRP A 377 1.58 6.15 3.24
C TRP A 377 3.03 6.31 2.82
N ALA A 378 3.74 7.30 3.34
CA ALA A 378 5.14 7.53 3.05
C ALA A 378 5.92 7.85 4.32
N SER A 379 7.17 7.41 4.34
CA SER A 379 8.16 7.77 5.36
C SER A 379 9.10 8.86 4.83
N GLN A 380 9.91 9.42 5.73
CA GLN A 380 10.99 10.33 5.32
C GLN A 380 11.97 9.64 4.35
N LYS A 381 12.26 8.35 4.59
CA LYS A 381 13.17 7.56 3.75
C LYS A 381 12.61 7.36 2.34
N ASP A 382 11.29 7.12 2.21
CA ASP A 382 10.64 7.00 0.89
C ASP A 382 10.77 8.29 0.06
N LEU A 383 10.70 9.44 0.74
CA LEU A 383 10.85 10.75 0.11
C LEU A 383 12.29 11.02 -0.30
N GLU A 384 13.27 10.61 0.50
CA GLU A 384 14.70 10.69 0.17
C GLU A 384 15.02 9.82 -1.05
N ASP A 385 14.56 8.56 -1.07
CA ASP A 385 14.75 7.65 -2.19
C ASP A 385 14.07 8.15 -3.46
N TYR A 386 12.86 8.72 -3.34
CA TYR A 386 12.14 9.32 -4.45
C TYR A 386 12.90 10.51 -5.06
N ARG A 387 13.44 11.40 -4.20
CA ARG A 387 14.25 12.54 -4.64
C ARG A 387 15.47 12.09 -5.43
N GLU A 388 16.20 11.10 -4.91
CA GLU A 388 17.41 10.58 -5.55
C GLU A 388 17.09 9.86 -6.87
N SER A 389 16.09 8.98 -6.86
CA SER A 389 15.75 8.14 -8.03
C SER A 389 15.21 8.95 -9.21
N ASN A 390 14.54 10.07 -8.94
CA ASN A 390 13.92 10.92 -9.97
C ASN A 390 14.70 12.22 -10.21
N ASN A 391 15.81 12.46 -9.50
CA ASN A 391 16.58 13.72 -9.55
C ASN A 391 15.71 14.96 -9.27
N ILE A 392 14.84 14.89 -8.27
CA ILE A 392 13.92 15.99 -7.92
C ILE A 392 14.71 17.18 -7.40
N SER A 393 14.49 18.35 -8.01
CA SER A 393 15.18 19.60 -7.67
C SER A 393 14.42 20.46 -6.66
N ILE A 394 13.09 20.35 -6.61
CA ILE A 394 12.27 21.11 -5.67
C ILE A 394 12.43 20.60 -4.23
N PRO A 395 12.28 21.47 -3.21
CA PRO A 395 12.16 21.02 -1.83
C PRO A 395 11.02 20.02 -1.66
N LEU A 396 11.27 18.96 -0.88
CA LEU A 396 10.27 17.98 -0.49
C LEU A 396 10.04 18.06 1.02
N ALA A 397 8.79 17.87 1.44
CA ALA A 397 8.38 17.82 2.84
C ALA A 397 7.45 16.62 3.10
N LEU A 398 7.57 16.06 4.30
CA LEU A 398 6.65 15.03 4.79
C LEU A 398 5.62 15.69 5.71
N ASP A 399 4.35 15.58 5.34
CA ASP A 399 3.23 15.92 6.21
C ASP A 399 2.95 14.74 7.15
N ALA A 400 3.77 14.62 8.20
CA ALA A 400 3.74 13.48 9.12
C ALA A 400 2.43 13.37 9.91
N SER A 401 1.81 14.50 10.28
CA SER A 401 0.52 14.53 10.98
C SER A 401 -0.68 14.44 10.03
N GLY A 402 -0.47 14.69 8.74
CA GLY A 402 -1.54 14.77 7.73
C GLY A 402 -2.33 16.07 7.79
N ASP A 403 -1.92 17.03 8.62
CA ASP A 403 -2.70 18.26 8.87
C ASP A 403 -2.74 19.14 7.62
N VAL A 404 -1.67 19.15 6.83
CA VAL A 404 -1.62 19.93 5.59
C VAL A 404 -2.48 19.28 4.51
N TYR A 405 -2.42 17.97 4.35
CA TYR A 405 -3.32 17.24 3.46
C TYR A 405 -4.79 17.49 3.80
N ARG A 406 -5.14 17.51 5.11
CA ARG A 406 -6.50 17.80 5.59
C ARG A 406 -6.90 19.27 5.38
N ALA A 407 -6.04 20.22 5.75
CA ALA A 407 -6.29 21.64 5.53
C ALA A 407 -6.55 21.95 4.06
N PHE A 408 -5.83 21.30 3.15
CA PHE A 408 -6.07 21.42 1.71
C PHE A 408 -7.12 20.43 1.18
N GLY A 409 -7.82 19.63 1.99
CA GLY A 409 -8.85 18.69 1.51
C GLY A 409 -8.36 17.73 0.41
N VAL A 410 -7.08 17.34 0.45
CA VAL A 410 -6.47 16.53 -0.61
C VAL A 410 -6.90 15.08 -0.46
N ARG A 411 -7.81 14.66 -1.34
CA ARG A 411 -8.29 13.26 -1.42
C ARG A 411 -7.79 12.50 -2.62
N GLN A 412 -7.00 13.11 -3.50
CA GLN A 412 -6.47 12.47 -4.69
C GLN A 412 -5.03 12.91 -4.93
N ILE A 413 -4.23 12.02 -5.50
CA ILE A 413 -2.86 12.31 -5.92
C ILE A 413 -2.68 12.00 -7.41
N PRO A 414 -1.85 12.77 -8.14
CA PRO A 414 -1.26 14.02 -7.66
C PRO A 414 -2.33 15.13 -7.59
N THR A 415 -2.19 16.04 -6.63
CA THR A 415 -2.95 17.30 -6.59
C THR A 415 -1.98 18.46 -6.56
N VAL A 416 -2.19 19.46 -7.41
CA VAL A 416 -1.42 20.70 -7.39
C VAL A 416 -2.28 21.85 -6.90
N VAL A 417 -1.78 22.59 -5.92
CA VAL A 417 -2.41 23.81 -5.43
C VAL A 417 -1.47 24.98 -5.71
N LEU A 418 -1.99 25.99 -6.42
CA LEU A 418 -1.27 27.23 -6.69
C LEU A 418 -1.77 28.30 -5.73
N ILE A 419 -0.85 28.92 -5.00
CA ILE A 419 -1.08 30.01 -4.05
C ILE A 419 -0.62 31.31 -4.71
N ASP A 420 -1.46 32.35 -4.69
CA ASP A 420 -1.10 33.67 -5.23
C ASP A 420 -0.09 34.40 -4.33
N ARG A 421 0.40 35.54 -4.80
CA ARG A 421 1.38 36.38 -4.07
C ARG A 421 0.85 36.96 -2.76
N ASN A 422 -0.47 36.93 -2.56
CA ASN A 422 -1.12 37.40 -1.33
C ASN A 422 -1.33 36.26 -0.33
N GLY A 423 -0.87 35.04 -0.63
CA GLY A 423 -1.03 33.89 0.25
C GLY A 423 -2.42 33.24 0.17
N ASN A 424 -3.17 33.44 -0.91
CA ASN A 424 -4.48 32.80 -1.07
C ASN A 424 -4.45 31.67 -2.10
N VAL A 425 -5.29 30.66 -1.91
CA VAL A 425 -5.48 29.57 -2.89
C VAL A 425 -6.02 30.15 -4.19
N ALA A 426 -5.21 30.13 -5.25
CA ALA A 426 -5.56 30.67 -6.56
C ALA A 426 -6.18 29.61 -7.49
N LYS A 427 -5.62 28.40 -7.48
CA LYS A 427 -6.07 27.27 -8.30
C LYS A 427 -5.79 25.94 -7.62
N ARG A 428 -6.63 24.95 -7.92
CA ARG A 428 -6.46 23.55 -7.57
C ARG A 428 -6.58 22.71 -8.84
N LEU A 429 -5.66 21.77 -9.02
CA LEU A 429 -5.62 20.86 -10.16
C LEU A 429 -5.49 19.43 -9.64
N GLY A 430 -6.39 18.56 -10.07
CA GLY A 430 -6.39 17.13 -9.73
C GLY A 430 -5.68 16.26 -10.78
N PRO A 431 -5.70 14.93 -10.61
CA PRO A 431 -5.04 13.97 -11.50
C PRO A 431 -5.51 14.05 -12.97
N GLN A 432 -6.75 14.45 -13.20
CA GLN A 432 -7.34 14.59 -14.53
C GLN A 432 -6.94 15.90 -15.25
N ASP A 433 -6.44 16.90 -14.52
CA ASP A 433 -6.12 18.19 -15.10
C ASP A 433 -4.78 18.15 -15.85
N THR A 434 -4.80 18.63 -17.09
CA THR A 434 -3.63 18.61 -18.00
C THR A 434 -3.02 19.98 -18.25
N ALA A 435 -3.69 21.06 -17.81
CA ALA A 435 -3.32 22.44 -18.09
C ALA A 435 -2.51 23.10 -16.97
N LEU A 436 -1.56 22.36 -16.38
CA LEU A 436 -0.76 22.84 -15.25
C LEU A 436 0.16 24.01 -15.64
N ALA A 437 0.76 23.97 -16.83
CA ALA A 437 1.62 25.04 -17.32
C ALA A 437 0.83 26.34 -17.52
N GLU A 438 -0.33 26.28 -18.18
CA GLU A 438 -1.19 27.44 -18.41
C GLU A 438 -1.77 28.00 -17.09
N ALA A 439 -2.10 27.12 -16.14
CA ALA A 439 -2.52 27.52 -14.80
C ALA A 439 -1.42 28.29 -14.06
N THR A 440 -0.18 27.80 -14.14
CA THR A 440 1.02 28.41 -13.56
C THR A 440 1.27 29.80 -14.16
N GLU A 441 1.30 29.92 -15.49
CA GLU A 441 1.45 31.20 -16.18
C GLU A 441 0.39 32.21 -15.76
N SER A 442 -0.87 31.77 -15.65
CA SER A 442 -1.98 32.63 -15.22
C SER A 442 -1.86 33.12 -13.79
N VAL A 443 -1.21 32.37 -12.89
CA VAL A 443 -1.03 32.77 -11.49
C VAL A 443 0.22 33.64 -11.35
N ALA A 444 1.30 33.31 -12.06
CA ALA A 444 2.52 34.11 -12.09
C ALA A 444 2.31 35.52 -12.67
N ALA A 445 1.40 35.69 -13.63
CA ALA A 445 1.09 36.97 -14.24
C ALA A 445 0.27 37.94 -13.36
N LYS A 446 -0.34 37.46 -12.27
CA LYS A 446 -1.12 38.25 -11.31
C LYS A 446 -0.27 38.62 -10.10
#